data_AF-A0A1B6CHL2-F1
#
_entry.id   AF-A0A1B6CHL2-F1
#
_cell.length_a   1.000
_cell.length_b   1.000
_cell.length_c   1.000
_cell.angle_alpha   90.00
_cell.angle_beta   90.00
_cell.angle_gamma   90.00
#
_symmetry.space_group_name_H-M   'P 1'
#
loop_
_entity.id
_entity.type
_entity.pdbx_description
1 polymer ?
#
loop_
_entity_poly.entity_id
_entity_poly.type
_entity_poly.pdbx_seq_one_letter_code
_entity_poly.pdbx_strand_id
1 'polypeptide(L)'
;MDRYIENHMPSFNLELRDIICRQNNVVTDNDKIKIRETYSNMEKLLEGQDWFADVHMTIVDFSYIAALTTFIKYVPISEKEYPRISSWMKRCKQNVQKHKRGINTVIDESLTNLVMAAIETTPPE
;
A
#
# COMPACT_ATOMS: atom_id res chain seq x y z
N MET A 1 7.08 -17.23 10.96
CA MET A 1 6.75 -16.04 10.15
C MET A 1 5.23 -15.83 10.11
N ASP A 2 4.47 -16.91 9.89
CA ASP A 2 2.99 -16.88 9.86
C ASP A 2 2.32 -16.31 11.10
N ARG A 3 2.79 -16.66 12.30
CA ARG A 3 2.19 -16.20 13.57
C ARG A 3 2.32 -14.68 13.84
N TYR A 4 3.29 -14.01 13.22
CA TYR A 4 3.44 -12.55 13.35
C TYR A 4 2.48 -11.82 12.40
N ILE A 5 2.33 -12.34 11.18
CA ILE A 5 1.41 -11.83 10.16
C ILE A 5 -0.04 -12.06 10.60
N GLU A 6 -0.38 -13.22 11.17
CA GLU A 6 -1.74 -13.48 11.68
C GLU A 6 -2.15 -12.53 12.82
N ASN A 7 -1.20 -12.18 13.70
CA ASN A 7 -1.49 -11.34 14.86
C ASN A 7 -1.45 -9.83 14.57
N HIS A 8 -0.66 -9.37 13.58
CA HIS A 8 -0.49 -7.94 13.26
C HIS A 8 -1.14 -7.51 11.94
N MET A 9 -1.58 -8.47 11.11
CA MET A 9 -2.23 -8.26 9.82
C MET A 9 -3.50 -9.13 9.63
N PRO A 10 -4.40 -9.26 10.63
CA PRO A 10 -5.52 -10.18 10.55
C PRO A 10 -6.51 -9.85 9.41
N SER A 11 -6.62 -8.59 9.01
CA SER A 11 -7.58 -8.12 8.00
C SER A 11 -7.04 -8.05 6.56
N PHE A 12 -5.72 -8.13 6.35
CA PHE A 12 -5.16 -8.08 5.00
C PHE A 12 -5.25 -9.45 4.28
N ASN A 13 -5.22 -10.55 5.05
CA ASN A 13 -4.81 -11.86 4.51
C ASN A 13 -5.94 -12.73 3.92
N LEU A 14 -7.22 -12.37 4.06
CA LEU A 14 -8.32 -13.20 3.55
C LEU A 14 -9.21 -12.47 2.54
N GLU A 15 -9.64 -11.25 2.81
CA GLU A 15 -10.65 -10.61 1.95
C GLU A 15 -10.06 -9.92 0.71
N LEU A 16 -8.86 -9.36 0.85
CA LEU A 16 -8.21 -8.60 -0.22
C LEU A 16 -7.46 -9.49 -1.20
N ARG A 17 -6.96 -10.65 -0.72
CA ARG A 17 -6.38 -11.68 -1.57
C ARG A 17 -7.37 -12.09 -2.65
N ASP A 18 -8.65 -12.24 -2.31
CA ASP A 18 -9.68 -12.61 -3.26
C ASP A 18 -9.96 -11.54 -4.32
N ILE A 19 -9.62 -10.26 -4.05
CA ILE A 19 -9.72 -9.17 -5.02
C ILE A 19 -8.47 -9.15 -5.91
N ILE A 20 -7.29 -9.23 -5.31
CA ILE A 20 -6.00 -9.15 -6.02
C ILE A 20 -5.73 -10.40 -6.88
N CYS A 21 -6.07 -11.59 -6.37
CA CYS A 21 -5.80 -12.87 -7.03
C CYS A 21 -6.99 -13.38 -7.87
N ARG A 22 -8.07 -12.60 -8.02
CA ARG A 22 -9.21 -12.99 -8.85
C ARG A 22 -8.78 -13.06 -10.32
N GLN A 23 -9.10 -14.15 -11.01
CA GLN A 23 -8.87 -14.27 -12.47
C GLN A 23 -9.80 -13.37 -13.30
N ASN A 24 -10.94 -12.94 -12.75
CA ASN A 24 -11.84 -11.98 -13.39
C ASN A 24 -11.50 -10.55 -12.96
N ASN A 25 -11.06 -9.71 -13.90
CA ASN A 25 -10.61 -8.33 -13.71
C ASN A 25 -11.74 -7.32 -13.40
N VAL A 26 -12.88 -7.75 -12.88
CA VAL A 26 -14.02 -6.87 -12.58
C VAL A 26 -14.06 -6.62 -11.08
N VAL A 27 -13.86 -5.35 -10.70
CA VAL A 27 -13.99 -4.87 -9.31
C VAL A 27 -15.45 -4.46 -9.09
N THR A 28 -16.12 -5.16 -8.18
CA THR A 28 -17.53 -4.89 -7.82
C THR A 28 -17.65 -3.73 -6.82
N ASP A 29 -18.84 -3.19 -6.63
CA ASP A 29 -19.05 -2.14 -5.61
C ASP A 29 -18.81 -2.66 -4.19
N ASN A 30 -19.09 -3.94 -3.93
CA ASN A 30 -18.75 -4.58 -2.66
C ASN A 30 -17.22 -4.64 -2.44
N ASP A 31 -16.45 -4.91 -3.50
CA ASP A 31 -14.99 -4.88 -3.43
C ASP A 31 -14.48 -3.47 -3.11
N LYS A 32 -15.10 -2.41 -3.65
CA LYS A 32 -14.76 -1.01 -3.31
C LYS A 32 -15.08 -0.66 -1.85
N ILE A 33 -16.10 -1.25 -1.24
CA ILE A 33 -16.41 -1.07 0.19
C ILE A 33 -15.28 -1.67 1.04
N LYS A 34 -14.88 -2.91 0.75
CA LYS A 34 -13.76 -3.59 1.43
C LYS A 34 -12.44 -2.84 1.29
N ILE A 35 -12.18 -2.25 0.12
CA ILE A 35 -11.02 -1.38 -0.09
C ILE A 35 -11.07 -0.17 0.85
N ARG A 36 -12.21 0.52 0.98
CA ARG A 36 -12.34 1.65 1.91
C ARG A 36 -12.18 1.24 3.38
N GLU A 37 -12.73 0.09 3.77
CA GLU A 37 -12.55 -0.47 5.10
C GLU A 37 -11.07 -0.77 5.39
N THR A 38 -10.34 -1.25 4.38
CA THR A 38 -8.89 -1.45 4.46
C THR A 38 -8.17 -0.14 4.68
N TYR A 39 -8.52 0.92 3.95
CA TYR A 39 -7.94 2.25 4.17
C TYR A 39 -8.23 2.75 5.59
N SER A 40 -9.46 2.61 6.09
CA SER A 40 -9.79 2.99 7.46
C SER A 40 -9.00 2.20 8.52
N ASN A 41 -8.74 0.91 8.28
CA ASN A 41 -7.94 0.09 9.19
C ASN A 41 -6.46 0.49 9.15
N MET A 42 -5.91 0.71 7.96
CA MET A 42 -4.53 1.18 7.79
C MET A 42 -4.31 2.55 8.43
N GLU A 43 -5.26 3.48 8.30
CA GLU A 43 -5.21 4.81 8.91
C GLU A 43 -5.19 4.75 10.45
N LYS A 44 -5.90 3.78 11.05
CA LYS A 44 -5.86 3.50 12.49
C LYS A 44 -4.55 2.84 12.90
N LEU A 45 -4.06 1.88 12.13
CA LEU A 45 -2.79 1.21 12.41
C LEU A 45 -1.62 2.18 12.36
N LEU A 46 -1.65 3.22 11.51
CA LEU A 46 -0.64 4.27 11.47
C LEU A 46 -0.80 5.33 12.57
N GLU A 47 -1.75 5.17 13.49
CA GLU A 47 -1.89 6.10 14.61
C GLU A 47 -0.70 6.00 15.56
N GLY A 48 0.04 7.11 15.71
CA GLY A 48 1.19 7.18 16.61
C GLY A 48 2.46 6.49 16.11
N GLN A 49 2.48 6.00 14.87
CA GLN A 49 3.66 5.34 14.29
C GLN A 49 3.90 5.71 12.82
N ASP A 50 5.17 5.70 12.42
CA ASP A 50 5.58 6.09 11.06
C ASP A 50 5.53 4.93 10.04
N TRP A 51 5.58 3.69 10.52
CA TRP A 51 5.60 2.44 9.74
C TRP A 51 4.70 1.40 10.38
N PHE A 52 4.31 0.37 9.63
CA PHE A 52 3.35 -0.63 10.11
C PHE A 52 3.91 -1.66 11.09
N ALA A 53 5.23 -1.89 11.12
CA ALA A 53 5.83 -2.96 11.91
C ALA A 53 6.73 -2.47 13.05
N ASP A 54 7.56 -1.44 12.80
CA ASP A 54 8.59 -0.99 13.75
C ASP A 54 9.06 0.45 13.45
N VAL A 55 10.15 0.91 14.07
CA VAL A 55 10.75 2.25 13.90
C VAL A 55 11.29 2.50 12.47
N HIS A 56 11.43 1.46 11.66
CA HIS A 56 11.99 1.52 10.30
C HIS A 56 11.10 0.80 9.28
N MET A 57 11.23 1.19 8.01
CA MET A 57 10.51 0.55 6.90
C MET A 57 10.93 -0.93 6.75
N THR A 58 9.96 -1.84 6.70
CA THR A 58 10.22 -3.28 6.57
C THR A 58 9.45 -3.91 5.41
N ILE A 59 9.57 -5.24 5.24
CA ILE A 59 8.80 -6.03 4.26
C ILE A 59 7.27 -5.89 4.42
N VAL A 60 6.81 -5.55 5.63
CA VAL A 60 5.40 -5.30 5.93
C VAL A 60 4.91 -4.06 5.17
N ASP A 61 5.68 -2.97 5.21
CA ASP A 61 5.36 -1.76 4.46
C ASP A 61 5.39 -1.99 2.95
N PHE A 62 6.35 -2.77 2.44
CA PHE A 62 6.41 -3.13 1.02
C PHE A 62 5.16 -3.90 0.57
N SER A 63 4.70 -4.85 1.39
CA SER A 63 3.49 -5.63 1.10
C SER A 63 2.24 -4.74 1.02
N TYR A 64 2.12 -3.78 1.94
CA TYR A 64 1.03 -2.80 1.92
C TYR A 64 1.09 -1.85 0.73
N ILE A 65 2.29 -1.36 0.35
CA ILE A 65 2.45 -0.49 -0.84
C ILE A 65 2.01 -1.23 -2.10
N ALA A 66 2.45 -2.48 -2.28
CA ALA A 66 2.12 -3.28 -3.46
C ALA A 66 0.60 -3.48 -3.59
N ALA A 67 -0.09 -3.66 -2.48
CA ALA A 67 -1.55 -3.76 -2.46
C ALA A 67 -2.24 -2.42 -2.75
N LEU A 68 -1.82 -1.36 -2.05
CA LEU A 68 -2.42 -0.02 -2.18
C LEU A 68 -2.30 0.55 -3.59
N THR A 69 -1.15 0.38 -4.24
CA THR A 69 -0.92 0.82 -5.61
C THR A 69 -1.91 0.20 -6.61
N THR A 70 -2.39 -1.02 -6.32
CA THR A 70 -3.46 -1.66 -7.09
C THR A 70 -4.82 -1.05 -6.76
N PHE A 71 -5.12 -0.84 -5.48
CA PHE A 71 -6.43 -0.34 -5.03
C PHE A 71 -6.71 1.12 -5.39
N ILE A 72 -5.68 1.97 -5.40
CA ILE A 72 -5.81 3.40 -5.73
C ILE A 72 -6.39 3.61 -7.14
N LYS A 73 -6.18 2.66 -8.06
CA LYS A 73 -6.78 2.69 -9.41
C LYS A 73 -8.31 2.57 -9.40
N TYR A 74 -8.88 1.95 -8.37
CA TYR A 74 -10.32 1.70 -8.25
C TYR A 74 -10.98 2.61 -7.21
N VAL A 75 -10.28 2.91 -6.13
CA VAL A 75 -10.71 3.82 -5.07
C VAL A 75 -9.55 4.76 -4.75
N PRO A 76 -9.54 5.96 -5.34
CA PRO A 76 -8.50 6.96 -5.08
C PRO A 76 -8.43 7.33 -3.60
N ILE A 77 -7.20 7.53 -3.11
CA ILE A 77 -6.96 7.99 -1.73
C ILE A 77 -6.99 9.52 -1.72
N SER A 78 -7.83 10.08 -0.85
CA SER A 78 -7.87 11.51 -0.57
C SER A 78 -7.00 11.83 0.64
N GLU A 79 -6.05 12.76 0.51
CA GLU A 79 -5.21 13.21 1.63
C GLU A 79 -6.03 13.84 2.77
N LYS A 80 -7.22 14.38 2.46
CA LYS A 80 -8.16 14.91 3.46
C LYS A 80 -8.79 13.80 4.31
N GLU A 81 -9.04 12.63 3.71
CA GLU A 81 -9.74 11.52 4.36
C GLU A 81 -8.76 10.55 5.04
N TYR A 82 -7.59 10.35 4.43
CA TYR A 82 -6.56 9.42 4.92
C TYR A 82 -5.17 10.10 5.00
N PRO A 83 -5.00 11.09 5.88
CA PRO A 83 -3.76 11.87 5.98
C PRO A 83 -2.55 11.05 6.43
N ARG A 84 -2.71 10.04 7.29
CA ARG A 84 -1.61 9.21 7.78
C ARG A 84 -1.12 8.25 6.71
N ILE A 85 -2.04 7.60 5.99
CA ILE A 85 -1.68 6.79 4.81
C ILE A 85 -0.96 7.65 3.77
N SER A 86 -1.49 8.84 3.49
CA SER A 86 -0.87 9.76 2.51
C SER A 86 0.55 10.15 2.91
N SER A 87 0.76 10.44 4.21
CA SER A 87 2.08 10.75 4.75
C SER A 87 3.04 9.55 4.70
N TRP A 88 2.55 8.37 5.07
CA TRP A 88 3.30 7.12 4.97
C TRP A 88 3.70 6.79 3.53
N MET A 89 2.80 6.95 2.55
CA MET A 89 3.11 6.78 1.14
C MET A 89 4.23 7.72 0.67
N LYS A 90 4.19 9.00 1.09
CA LYS A 90 5.27 9.97 0.82
C LYS A 90 6.61 9.51 1.42
N ARG A 91 6.62 9.03 2.67
CA ARG A 91 7.81 8.47 3.33
C ARG A 91 8.36 7.24 2.62
N CYS A 92 7.48 6.34 2.19
CA CYS A 92 7.83 5.14 1.43
C CYS A 92 8.54 5.52 0.12
N LYS A 93 7.97 6.46 -0.65
CA LYS A 93 8.56 6.96 -1.90
C LYS A 93 9.96 7.52 -1.67
N GLN A 94 10.12 8.36 -0.66
CA GLN A 94 11.42 8.96 -0.31
C GLN A 94 12.45 7.90 0.07
N ASN A 95 12.06 6.89 0.85
CA ASN A 95 12.96 5.81 1.21
C ASN A 95 13.37 4.99 -0.01
N VAL A 96 12.44 4.57 -0.87
CA VAL A 96 12.78 3.83 -2.10
C VAL A 96 13.72 4.66 -3.00
N GLN A 97 13.45 5.96 -3.18
CA GLN A 97 14.30 6.85 -3.98
C GLN A 97 15.69 7.06 -3.39
N LYS A 98 15.82 7.14 -2.06
CA LYS A 98 17.12 7.24 -1.38
C LYS A 98 17.99 6.01 -1.67
N HIS A 99 17.39 4.82 -1.68
CA HIS A 99 18.10 3.56 -1.92
C HIS A 99 18.39 3.31 -3.41
N LYS A 100 17.66 3.96 -4.35
CA LYS A 100 18.02 3.98 -5.78
C LYS A 100 19.40 4.58 -6.06
N ARG A 101 19.90 5.50 -5.22
CA ARG A 101 21.25 6.07 -5.39
C ARG A 101 22.38 5.09 -5.02
N GLY A 102 22.07 3.96 -4.37
CA GLY A 102 23.06 2.95 -3.98
C GLY A 102 22.85 1.56 -4.58
N ILE A 103 21.77 1.32 -5.34
CA ILE A 103 21.38 -0.01 -5.81
C ILE A 103 21.00 0.08 -7.29
N ASN A 104 21.99 -0.04 -8.16
CA ASN A 104 21.80 -0.18 -9.61
C ASN A 104 21.61 -1.64 -10.04
N THR A 105 21.32 -2.61 -9.14
CA THR A 105 21.40 -4.03 -9.54
C THR A 105 20.41 -5.04 -8.98
N VAL A 106 19.60 -4.82 -7.93
CA VAL A 106 18.85 -5.99 -7.35
C VAL A 106 17.41 -5.74 -6.88
N ILE A 107 16.93 -4.51 -6.73
CA ILE A 107 15.48 -4.28 -6.50
C ILE A 107 14.85 -3.74 -7.78
N ASP A 108 14.27 -4.71 -8.49
CA ASP A 108 13.55 -4.65 -9.76
C ASP A 108 12.94 -3.28 -10.09
N GLU A 109 13.31 -2.76 -11.26
CA GLU A 109 12.68 -1.60 -11.89
C GLU A 109 11.15 -1.72 -11.87
N SER A 110 10.59 -2.92 -11.88
CA SER A 110 9.15 -3.18 -11.80
C SER A 110 8.50 -2.62 -10.53
N LEU A 111 9.07 -2.78 -9.33
CA LEU A 111 8.49 -2.24 -8.09
C LEU A 111 8.60 -0.72 -8.06
N THR A 112 9.73 -0.21 -8.52
CA THR A 112 9.94 1.22 -8.73
C THR A 112 8.91 1.79 -9.70
N ASN A 113 8.70 1.14 -10.84
CA ASN A 113 7.79 1.56 -11.91
C ASN A 113 6.34 1.44 -11.44
N LEU A 114 6.01 0.44 -10.63
CA LEU A 114 4.69 0.26 -10.02
C LEU A 114 4.38 1.39 -9.03
N VAL A 115 5.34 1.74 -8.17
CA VAL A 115 5.20 2.86 -7.22
C VAL A 115 5.14 4.20 -7.95
N MET A 116 5.95 4.42 -8.98
CA MET A 116 5.95 5.67 -9.74
C MET A 116 4.68 5.82 -10.62
N ALA A 117 4.24 4.76 -11.30
CA ALA A 117 3.02 4.75 -12.10
C ALA A 117 1.76 4.98 -11.24
N ALA A 118 1.72 4.47 -10.00
CA ALA A 118 0.62 4.73 -9.08
C ALA A 118 0.57 6.19 -8.58
N ILE A 119 1.70 6.92 -8.66
CA ILE A 119 1.80 8.32 -8.23
C ILE A 119 1.54 9.29 -9.40
N GLU A 120 1.81 8.87 -10.64
CA GLU A 120 1.61 9.69 -11.84
C GLU A 120 0.16 9.65 -12.38
N THR A 121 -0.72 8.82 -11.82
CA THR A 121 -2.13 8.72 -12.26
C THR A 121 -3.10 9.71 -11.61
N THR A 122 -2.63 10.70 -10.84
CA THR A 122 -3.47 11.86 -10.52
C THR A 122 -3.69 12.66 -11.82
N PRO A 123 -4.94 12.88 -12.27
CA PRO A 123 -5.17 13.64 -13.50
C PRO A 123 -4.66 15.08 -13.31
N PRO A 124 -4.08 15.71 -14.34
CA PRO A 124 -3.90 17.15 -14.34
C PRO A 124 -5.30 17.81 -14.29
N GLU A 125 -5.36 18.94 -13.57
CA GLU A 125 -6.53 19.78 -13.33
C GLU A 125 -7.44 20.00 -14.55
#